data_AF-A0A818G9Q8-F1
#
_entry.id   AF-A0A818G9Q8-F1
#
_cell.length_a   1.000
_cell.length_b   1.000
_cell.length_c   1.000
_cell.angle_alpha   90.00
_cell.angle_beta   90.00
_cell.angle_gamma   90.00
#
_symmetry.space_group_name_H-M   'P 1'
#
loop_
_entity.id
_entity.type
_entity.pdbx_description
1 polymer ?
#
loop_
_entity_poly.entity_id
_entity_poly.type
_entity_poly.pdbx_seq_one_letter_code
_entity_poly.pdbx_strand_id
1 'polypeptide(L)'
;MFTRTYDRLSSVIDEYHECFTKQQMNNETNDIVYNKNYKLLYNSTNDRFITILLHVDGIGLSNSNKESLWLLSCSIIELPPAIRIWRQNNLVLSMWISNEQPNIYLWLTRCIQQLSNLKEKG
;
A
#
# COMPACT_ATOMS: atom_id res chain seq x y z
N MET A 1 1.31 -21.88 -7.80
CA MET A 1 1.98 -21.05 -6.76
C MET A 1 1.14 -19.83 -6.39
N PHE A 2 0.63 -19.06 -7.37
CA PHE A 2 -0.21 -17.88 -7.14
C PHE A 2 -1.54 -18.13 -6.41
N THR A 3 -2.21 -19.25 -6.69
CA THR A 3 -3.51 -19.60 -6.07
C THR A 3 -3.41 -19.66 -4.54
N ARG A 4 -2.37 -20.30 -4.01
CA ARG A 4 -2.13 -20.38 -2.56
C ARG A 4 -1.89 -19.02 -1.91
N THR A 5 -1.26 -18.07 -2.61
CA THR A 5 -1.02 -16.73 -2.09
C THR A 5 -2.30 -15.91 -2.08
N TYR A 6 -3.12 -16.03 -3.13
CA TYR A 6 -4.43 -15.39 -3.20
C TYR A 6 -5.35 -15.90 -2.09
N ASP A 7 -5.49 -17.23 -1.95
CA ASP A 7 -6.35 -17.83 -0.93
C ASP A 7 -5.95 -17.39 0.48
N ARG A 8 -4.64 -17.38 0.76
CA ARG A 8 -4.09 -16.90 2.03
C ARG A 8 -4.43 -15.43 2.27
N LEU A 9 -4.18 -14.55 1.30
CA LEU A 9 -4.37 -13.11 1.48
C LEU A 9 -5.86 -12.75 1.56
N SER A 10 -6.72 -13.38 0.76
CA SER A 10 -8.16 -13.15 0.80
C SER A 10 -8.73 -13.52 2.17
N SER A 11 -8.40 -14.72 2.68
CA SER A 11 -8.88 -15.15 4.00
C SER A 11 -8.44 -14.21 5.12
N VAL A 12 -7.21 -13.70 5.05
CA VAL A 12 -6.66 -12.80 6.07
C VAL A 12 -7.29 -11.41 5.98
N ILE A 13 -7.55 -10.92 4.78
CA ILE A 13 -8.23 -9.64 4.55
C ILE A 13 -9.67 -9.73 5.07
N ASP A 14 -10.39 -10.81 4.75
CA ASP A 14 -11.77 -11.01 5.19
C ASP A 14 -11.85 -11.09 6.73
N GLU A 15 -10.94 -11.83 7.38
CA GLU A 15 -10.85 -11.91 8.83
C GLU A 15 -10.53 -10.54 9.46
N TYR A 16 -9.57 -9.81 8.91
CA TYR A 16 -9.22 -8.47 9.39
C TYR A 16 -10.38 -7.49 9.22
N HIS A 17 -11.12 -7.56 8.12
CA HIS A 17 -12.33 -6.77 7.91
C HIS A 17 -13.36 -7.04 8.98
N GLU A 18 -13.67 -8.31 9.27
CA GLU A 18 -14.61 -8.66 10.34
C GLU A 18 -14.16 -8.13 11.70
N CYS A 19 -12.87 -8.30 12.04
CA CYS A 19 -12.29 -7.77 13.27
C CYS A 19 -12.40 -6.24 13.31
N PHE A 20 -12.09 -5.56 12.22
CA PHE A 20 -12.17 -4.10 12.12
C PHE A 20 -13.62 -3.60 12.27
N THR A 21 -14.58 -4.24 11.61
CA THR A 21 -16.01 -3.90 11.75
C THR A 21 -16.51 -4.16 13.17
N LYS A 22 -16.10 -5.25 13.82
CA LYS A 22 -16.42 -5.50 15.24
C LYS A 22 -15.78 -4.46 16.16
N GLN A 23 -14.53 -4.08 15.88
CA GLN A 23 -13.79 -3.08 16.64
C GLN A 23 -14.23 -1.64 16.39
N GLN A 24 -14.96 -1.33 15.32
CA GLN A 24 -15.59 -0.01 15.12
C GLN A 24 -16.53 0.39 16.29
N MET A 25 -16.95 -0.55 17.14
CA MET A 25 -17.63 -0.27 18.42
C MET A 25 -16.73 0.44 19.45
N ASN A 26 -15.40 0.39 19.28
CA ASN A 26 -14.42 1.05 20.13
C ASN A 26 -13.60 2.06 19.30
N ASN A 27 -13.63 3.33 19.69
CA ASN A 27 -13.01 4.47 18.98
C ASN A 27 -11.47 4.47 18.90
N GLU A 28 -10.79 3.35 19.17
CA GLU A 28 -9.35 3.29 19.47
C GLU A 28 -8.47 2.63 18.39
N THR A 29 -9.01 2.28 17.22
CA THR A 29 -8.23 1.64 16.14
C THR A 29 -7.25 2.66 15.50
N ASN A 30 -6.08 2.80 16.12
CA ASN A 30 -4.98 3.72 15.76
C ASN A 30 -3.98 3.11 14.76
N ASP A 31 -4.23 1.89 14.31
CA ASP A 31 -3.35 1.06 13.48
C ASP A 31 -3.54 1.27 11.96
N ILE A 32 -4.62 1.96 11.58
CA ILE A 32 -4.83 2.48 10.22
C ILE A 32 -4.44 3.97 10.18
N VAL A 33 -3.35 4.25 9.46
CA VAL A 33 -2.97 5.63 9.13
C VAL A 33 -4.11 6.25 8.30
N TYR A 34 -4.57 7.45 8.70
CA TYR A 34 -5.75 8.10 8.12
C TYR A 34 -7.06 7.31 8.28
N ASN A 35 -7.26 6.63 9.42
CA ASN A 35 -8.48 5.87 9.71
C ASN A 35 -9.79 6.61 9.43
N LYS A 36 -9.84 7.94 9.59
CA LYS A 36 -11.02 8.77 9.28
C LYS A 36 -11.39 8.69 7.81
N ASN A 37 -10.42 8.85 6.91
CA ASN A 37 -10.65 8.77 5.46
C ASN A 37 -11.04 7.35 5.06
N TYR A 38 -10.37 6.35 5.64
CA TYR A 38 -10.71 4.95 5.43
C TYR A 38 -12.16 4.65 5.85
N LYS A 39 -12.59 5.10 7.04
CA LYS A 39 -13.98 4.94 7.52
C LYS A 39 -14.99 5.65 6.61
N LEU A 40 -14.69 6.86 6.15
CA LEU A 40 -15.56 7.58 5.20
C LEU A 40 -15.72 6.81 3.89
N LEU A 41 -14.61 6.32 3.33
CA LEU A 41 -14.61 5.49 2.12
C LEU A 41 -15.41 4.20 2.35
N TYR A 42 -15.12 3.47 3.43
CA TYR A 42 -15.81 2.24 3.80
C TYR A 42 -17.32 2.42 3.94
N ASN A 43 -17.77 3.48 4.61
CA ASN A 43 -19.20 3.75 4.77
C ASN A 43 -19.87 4.29 3.50
N SER A 44 -19.09 4.72 2.51
CA SER A 44 -19.60 5.32 1.27
C SER A 44 -19.81 4.32 0.14
N THR A 45 -19.29 3.10 0.27
CA THR A 45 -19.42 2.05 -0.76
C THR A 45 -19.75 0.69 -0.15
N ASN A 46 -20.59 -0.09 -0.84
CA ASN A 46 -20.81 -1.50 -0.53
C ASN A 46 -19.84 -2.42 -1.28
N ASP A 47 -19.03 -1.86 -2.19
CA ASP A 47 -18.08 -2.64 -2.97
C ASP A 47 -16.89 -3.05 -2.11
N ARG A 48 -16.35 -4.24 -2.38
CA ARG A 48 -15.05 -4.63 -1.83
C ARG A 48 -13.97 -3.75 -2.45
N PHE A 49 -13.16 -3.13 -1.61
CA PHE A 49 -12.01 -2.36 -2.05
C PHE A 49 -10.76 -2.74 -1.24
N ILE A 50 -9.61 -2.46 -1.84
CA ILE A 50 -8.32 -2.54 -1.21
C ILE A 50 -7.71 -1.14 -1.25
N THR A 51 -7.21 -0.68 -0.12
CA THR A 51 -6.55 0.60 0.04
C THR A 51 -5.06 0.36 0.16
N ILE A 52 -4.28 1.12 -0.59
CA ILE A 52 -2.83 1.05 -0.54
C ILE A 52 -2.28 2.33 0.08
N LEU A 53 -1.33 2.18 1.00
CA LEU A 53 -0.52 3.28 1.50
C LEU A 53 0.76 3.33 0.68
N LEU A 54 1.00 4.45 0.00
CA LEU A 54 2.20 4.66 -0.82
C LEU A 54 3.35 5.20 0.05
N HIS A 55 4.53 4.63 -0.13
CA HIS A 55 5.78 5.06 0.52
C HIS A 55 6.82 5.43 -0.54
N VAL A 56 7.51 6.55 -0.33
CA VAL A 56 8.59 7.01 -1.20
C VAL A 56 9.85 7.19 -0.36
N ASP A 57 10.83 6.31 -0.57
CA ASP A 57 12.07 6.31 0.20
C ASP A 57 13.29 6.42 -0.74
N GLY A 58 14.24 7.29 -0.37
CA GLY A 58 15.52 7.45 -1.06
C GLY A 58 16.64 6.74 -0.30
N ILE A 59 17.43 5.93 -1.01
CA ILE A 59 18.57 5.17 -0.47
C ILE A 59 19.82 5.58 -1.26
N GLY A 60 20.87 6.04 -0.58
CA GLY A 60 22.18 6.25 -1.21
C GLY A 60 22.82 4.92 -1.58
N LEU A 61 23.27 4.76 -2.83
CA LEU A 61 23.86 3.50 -3.30
C LEU A 61 25.38 3.42 -3.08
N SER A 62 26.05 4.56 -3.03
CA SER A 62 27.49 4.61 -2.74
C SER A 62 27.85 5.86 -1.96
N ASN A 63 28.94 5.81 -1.20
CA ASN A 63 29.48 6.98 -0.49
C ASN A 63 30.31 7.91 -1.41
N SER A 64 30.72 7.43 -2.60
CA SER A 64 31.66 8.13 -3.50
C SER A 64 30.99 8.78 -4.71
N ASN A 65 29.93 8.15 -5.24
CA ASN A 65 29.10 8.69 -6.32
C ASN A 65 27.78 9.15 -5.71
N LYS A 66 27.23 10.27 -6.20
CA LYS A 66 25.92 10.82 -5.78
C LYS A 66 24.72 9.96 -6.19
N GLU A 67 24.96 8.70 -6.57
CA GLU A 67 23.94 7.78 -7.06
C GLU A 67 23.00 7.37 -5.92
N SER A 68 21.71 7.53 -6.19
CA SER A 68 20.64 7.21 -5.26
C SER A 68 19.60 6.31 -5.96
N LEU A 69 19.06 5.38 -5.19
CA LEU A 69 17.89 4.59 -5.53
C LEU A 69 16.71 5.16 -4.77
N TRP A 70 15.70 5.63 -5.48
CA TRP A 70 14.41 5.97 -4.92
C TRP A 70 13.43 4.83 -5.20
N LEU A 71 12.73 4.42 -4.16
CA LEU A 71 11.76 3.33 -4.20
C LEU A 71 10.36 3.90 -3.95
N LEU A 72 9.45 3.64 -4.88
CA LEU A 72 8.02 3.77 -4.64
C LEU A 72 7.48 2.38 -4.30
N SER A 73 7.09 2.20 -3.05
CA SER A 73 6.48 0.96 -2.57
C SER A 73 5.09 1.21 -2.01
N CYS A 74 4.32 0.15 -1.78
CA CYS A 74 3.05 0.27 -1.09
C CYS A 74 2.76 -0.88 -0.12
N SER A 75 2.00 -0.54 0.91
CA SER A 75 1.45 -1.49 1.88
C SER A 75 -0.06 -1.59 1.72
N ILE A 76 -0.61 -2.80 1.83
CA ILE A 76 -2.05 -3.05 1.83
C ILE A 76 -2.61 -2.75 3.22
N ILE A 77 -3.57 -1.83 3.33
CA ILE A 77 -4.13 -1.39 4.61
C ILE A 77 -5.02 -2.48 5.23
N GLU A 78 -5.68 -3.27 4.39
CA GLU A 78 -6.58 -4.35 4.79
C GLU A 78 -5.84 -5.58 5.35
N LEU A 79 -4.51 -5.51 5.50
CA LEU A 79 -3.74 -6.49 6.24
C LEU A 79 -3.53 -6.05 7.70
N PRO A 80 -3.60 -6.99 8.67
CA PRO A 80 -3.24 -6.74 10.06
C PRO A 80 -1.85 -6.12 10.19
N PRO A 81 -1.63 -5.19 11.12
CA PRO A 81 -0.34 -4.49 11.29
C PRO A 81 0.86 -5.44 11.41
N ALA A 82 0.70 -6.54 12.14
CA ALA A 82 1.75 -7.53 12.38
C ALA A 82 2.31 -8.16 11.10
N ILE A 83 1.47 -8.32 10.06
CA ILE A 83 1.87 -8.93 8.79
C ILE A 83 2.04 -7.91 7.66
N ARG A 84 1.42 -6.72 7.79
CA ARG A 84 1.52 -5.62 6.81
C ARG A 84 2.97 -5.20 6.59
N ILE A 85 3.78 -5.21 7.65
CA ILE A 85 5.20 -4.83 7.61
C ILE A 85 6.12 -5.91 7.03
N TRP A 86 5.61 -7.12 6.77
CA TRP A 86 6.43 -8.18 6.20
C TRP A 86 6.81 -7.82 4.75
N ARG A 87 8.08 -8.00 4.41
CA ARG A 87 8.61 -7.66 3.07
C ARG A 87 7.83 -8.30 1.93
N GLN A 88 7.37 -9.55 2.10
CA GLN A 88 6.58 -10.28 1.11
C GLN A 88 5.17 -9.73 0.87
N ASN A 89 4.68 -8.87 1.78
CA ASN A 89 3.38 -8.21 1.67
C ASN A 89 3.52 -6.72 1.29
N ASN A 90 4.75 -6.20 1.16
CA ASN A 90 5.01 -4.86 0.62
C ASN A 90 5.33 -4.97 -0.86
N LEU A 91 4.64 -4.20 -1.67
CA LEU A 91 4.76 -4.24 -3.12
C LEU A 91 5.68 -3.11 -3.57
N VAL A 92 6.67 -3.43 -4.40
CA VAL A 92 7.45 -2.42 -5.11
C VAL A 92 6.69 -2.04 -6.37
N LEU A 93 6.31 -0.78 -6.49
CA LEU A 93 5.56 -0.26 -7.64
C LEU A 93 6.50 0.27 -8.72
N SER A 94 7.55 1.00 -8.30
CA SER A 94 8.51 1.61 -9.21
C SER A 94 9.84 1.88 -8.51
N MET A 95 10.91 1.93 -9.29
CA MET A 95 12.23 2.36 -8.85
C MET A 95 12.75 3.48 -9.74
N TRP A 96 13.53 4.38 -9.16
CA TRP A 96 14.23 5.45 -9.88
C TRP A 96 15.68 5.46 -9.43
N ILE A 97 16.60 5.16 -10.35
CA ILE A 97 18.04 5.12 -10.06
C ILE A 97 18.70 6.26 -10.81
N SER A 98 19.23 7.22 -10.05
CA SER A 98 19.87 8.41 -10.62
C SER A 98 20.76 9.11 -9.59
N ASN A 99 21.65 9.97 -10.08
CA ASN A 99 22.38 10.95 -9.27
C ASN A 99 21.49 12.09 -8.75
N GLU A 100 20.27 12.19 -9.25
CA GLU A 100 19.30 13.23 -8.91
C GLU A 100 18.01 12.61 -8.36
N GLN A 101 17.40 13.32 -7.41
CA GLN A 101 16.09 12.98 -6.87
C GLN A 101 15.03 13.02 -7.98
N PRO A 102 14.10 12.05 -8.05
CA PRO A 102 12.99 12.11 -8.99
C PRO A 102 12.13 13.34 -8.75
N ASN A 103 11.55 13.88 -9.83
CA ASN A 103 10.39 14.76 -9.68
C ASN A 103 9.23 13.92 -9.13
N ILE A 104 9.03 13.97 -7.80
CA ILE A 104 8.09 13.13 -7.06
C ILE A 104 6.66 13.30 -7.62
N TYR A 105 6.25 14.53 -7.93
CA TYR A 105 4.92 14.80 -8.46
C TYR A 105 4.69 14.09 -9.80
N LEU A 106 5.62 14.25 -10.74
CA LEU A 106 5.55 13.58 -12.05
C LEU A 106 5.55 12.06 -11.88
N TRP A 107 6.44 11.55 -11.03
CA TRP A 107 6.60 10.11 -10.82
C TRP A 107 5.35 9.48 -10.20
N LEU A 108 4.82 10.06 -9.12
CA LEU A 108 3.58 9.60 -8.47
C LEU A 108 2.38 9.69 -9.41
N THR A 109 2.26 10.79 -10.17
CA THR A 109 1.17 10.96 -11.15
C THR A 109 1.16 9.82 -12.17
N ARG A 110 2.33 9.48 -12.71
CA ARG A 110 2.48 8.35 -13.66
C ARG A 110 2.14 7.02 -13.00
N CYS A 111 2.56 6.79 -11.76
CA CYS A 111 2.27 5.55 -11.04
C CYS A 111 0.77 5.40 -10.75
N ILE A 112 0.10 6.48 -10.30
CA ILE A 112 -1.35 6.48 -10.08
C ILE A 112 -2.12 6.21 -11.38
N GLN A 113 -1.69 6.81 -12.51
CA GLN A 113 -2.30 6.52 -13.82
C GLN A 113 -2.19 5.04 -14.19
N GLN A 114 -1.04 4.41 -13.95
CA GLN A 114 -0.87 2.97 -14.20
C GLN A 114 -1.74 2.11 -13.26
N LEU A 115 -1.86 2.50 -11.99
CA LEU A 115 -2.74 1.82 -11.03
C LEU A 115 -4.22 1.94 -11.42
N SER A 116 -4.67 3.11 -11.89
CA SER A 116 -6.03 3.29 -12.40
C SER A 116 -6.28 2.41 -13.63
N ASN A 117 -5.33 2.37 -14.57
CA ASN A 117 -5.43 1.50 -15.74
C ASN A 117 -5.46 0.01 -15.35
N LEU A 118 -4.73 -0.38 -14.30
CA LEU A 118 -4.75 -1.74 -13.78
C LEU A 118 -6.11 -2.08 -13.18
N LYS A 119 -6.69 -1.17 -12.39
CA LYS A 119 -8.03 -1.32 -11.79
C LYS A 119 -9.13 -1.49 -12.84
N GLU A 120 -9.03 -0.82 -13.98
CA GLU A 120 -10.04 -0.91 -15.05
C GLU A 120 -9.93 -2.20 -15.87
N LYS A 121 -8.75 -2.84 -15.90
CA LYS A 121 -8.45 -3.97 -16.80
C LYS A 121 -8.30 -5.33 -16.10
N GLY A 122 -8.08 -5.34 -14.79
CA GLY A 122 -7.96 -6.55 -13.96
C GLY A 122 -9.25 -6.87 -13.24
#